data_AF-A0A158ACF8-F1
#
_entry.id   AF-A0A158ACF8-F1
#
_cell.length_a   1.000
_cell.length_b   1.000
_cell.length_c   1.000
_cell.angle_alpha   90.00
_cell.angle_beta   90.00
_cell.angle_gamma   90.00
#
_symmetry.space_group_name_H-M   'P 1'
#
loop_
_entity.id
_entity.type
_entity.pdbx_description
1 polymer ?
#
loop_
_entity_poly.entity_id
_entity_poly.type
_entity_poly.pdbx_seq_one_letter_code
_entity_poly.pdbx_strand_id
1 'polypeptide(L)' 'MKKIAAFIVALLCIANVAHACPKGEHPHGGTGSHHNGGYCS' A
#
# COMPACT_ATOMS: atom_id res chain seq x y z
N MET A 1 -11.64 -24.33 -12.32
CA MET A 1 -10.31 -23.69 -12.56
C MET A 1 -10.41 -22.20 -12.87
N LYS A 2 -11.24 -21.74 -13.83
CA LYS A 2 -11.33 -20.32 -14.23
C LYS A 2 -11.72 -19.35 -13.10
N LYS A 3 -12.58 -19.79 -12.17
CA LYS A 3 -13.00 -19.04 -10.97
C LYS A 3 -11.86 -18.82 -9.96
N ILE A 4 -10.96 -19.79 -9.83
CA ILE A 4 -9.83 -19.75 -8.90
C ILE A 4 -8.79 -18.72 -9.40
N ALA A 5 -8.49 -18.74 -10.70
CA ALA A 5 -7.60 -17.76 -11.30
C ALA A 5 -8.10 -16.31 -11.13
N ALA A 6 -9.40 -16.07 -11.32
CA ALA A 6 -10.00 -14.75 -11.09
C ALA A 6 -9.88 -14.28 -9.64
N PHE A 7 -10.01 -15.20 -8.68
CA PHE A 7 -9.89 -14.91 -7.26
C PHE A 7 -8.45 -14.53 -6.87
N ILE A 8 -7.46 -15.22 -7.44
CA ILE A 8 -6.04 -14.94 -7.20
C ILE A 8 -5.67 -13.55 -7.74
N VAL A 9 -6.13 -13.20 -8.95
CA VAL A 9 -5.89 -11.87 -9.54
C VAL A 9 -6.52 -10.76 -8.69
N ALA A 10 -7.75 -10.98 -8.19
CA ALA A 10 -8.40 -10.02 -7.30
C ALA A 10 -7.64 -9.80 -5.98
N LEU A 11 -7.05 -10.86 -5.41
CA LEU A 11 -6.25 -10.76 -4.17
C LEU A 11 -4.96 -9.96 -4.36
N LEU A 12 -4.28 -10.08 -5.52
CA LEU A 12 -3.05 -9.33 -5.79
C LEU A 12 -3.28 -7.81 -5.83
N CYS A 13 -4.48 -7.35 -6.19
CA CYS A 13 -4.82 -5.93 -6.29
C CYS A 13 -5.01 -5.25 -4.92
N ILE A 14 -5.06 -6.00 -3.81
CA ILE A 14 -5.31 -5.46 -2.45
C ILE A 14 -3.99 -5.18 -1.70
N ALA A 15 -2.82 -5.35 -2.35
CA ALA A 15 -1.53 -4.99 -1.78
C ALA A 15 -1.37 -3.47 -1.69
N ASN A 16 -2.02 -2.86 -0.70
CA ASN A 16 -1.77 -1.47 -0.32
C ASN A 16 -0.39 -1.41 0.34
N VAL A 17 0.50 -0.68 -0.32
CA VAL A 17 1.89 -0.49 0.09
C VAL A 17 1.96 0.49 1.26
N ALA A 18 1.96 -0.01 2.49
CA ALA A 18 2.45 0.78 3.61
C ALA A 18 3.96 0.97 3.42
N HIS A 19 4.37 2.14 2.92
CA HIS A 19 5.79 2.45 2.70
C HIS A 19 6.37 3.06 3.98
N ALA A 20 7.25 2.33 4.66
CA ALA A 20 7.99 2.86 5.79
C ALA A 20 9.09 3.80 5.28
N CYS A 21 9.29 4.93 5.95
CA CYS A 21 10.35 5.86 5.60
C CYS A 21 11.75 5.29 5.89
N PRO A 22 12.77 5.68 5.11
CA PRO A 22 14.16 5.44 5.44
C PRO A 22 14.49 5.85 6.87
N LYS A 23 15.50 5.20 7.46
CA LYS A 23 15.91 5.48 8.84
C LYS A 23 16.33 6.96 8.97
N GLY A 24 15.64 7.70 9.82
CA GLY A 24 15.94 9.10 10.12
C GLY A 24 15.03 10.11 9.42
N GLU A 25 14.18 9.65 8.51
CA GLU A 25 13.14 10.46 7.88
C GLU A 25 11.79 10.24 8.57
N HIS A 26 10.91 11.23 8.50
CA HIS A 26 9.53 11.11 8.98
C HIS A 26 8.52 11.22 7.83
N PRO A 27 7.40 10.48 7.91
CA PRO A 27 6.33 10.63 6.95
C PRO A 27 5.62 11.97 7.14
N HIS A 28 5.51 12.73 6.05
CA HIS A 28 4.79 13.99 5.96
C HIS A 28 3.62 13.88 4.99
N GLY A 29 2.46 14.41 5.39
CA GLY A 29 1.24 14.36 4.59
C GLY A 29 0.59 12.98 4.53
N GLY A 30 -0.15 12.73 3.46
CA GLY A 30 -1.02 11.57 3.30
C GLY A 30 -2.43 11.79 3.86
N THR A 31 -3.41 11.10 3.28
CA THR A 31 -4.82 11.20 3.72
C THR A 31 -5.38 9.82 4.08
N GLY A 32 -6.28 9.79 5.07
CA GLY A 32 -6.93 8.56 5.55
C GLY A 32 -6.11 7.71 6.52
N SER A 33 -6.72 6.65 7.07
CA SER A 33 -6.16 5.80 8.14
C SER A 33 -4.89 5.02 7.76
N HIS A 34 -4.57 4.94 6.47
CA HIS A 34 -3.39 4.23 5.95
C HIS A 34 -2.25 5.16 5.53
N HIS A 35 -2.38 6.48 5.75
CA HIS A 35 -1.33 7.46 5.44
C HIS A 35 -0.87 7.41 3.96
N ASN A 36 -1.77 7.03 3.06
CA ASN A 36 -1.46 6.92 1.63
C ASN A 36 -1.25 8.31 1.01
N GLY A 37 -0.21 8.43 0.17
CA GLY A 37 0.10 9.64 -0.59
C GLY A 37 0.97 10.68 0.12
N GLY A 38 1.58 10.35 1.27
CA GLY A 38 2.62 11.16 1.91
C GLY A 38 4.01 10.98 1.28
N TYR A 39 5.00 11.73 1.77
CA TYR A 39 6.41 11.60 1.41
C TYR A 39 7.30 11.53 2.65
N CYS A 40 8.54 11.06 2.50
CA CYS A 40 9.52 11.00 3.58
C CYS A 40 10.55 12.12 3.42
N SER A 41 10.89 12.81 4.52
CA SER A 41 11.97 13.82 4.58
C SER A 41 12.59 13.92 5.97
#